data_AF-K7KJF0-F1
#
_entry.id   AF-K7KJF0-F1
#
_cell.length_a   1.000
_cell.length_b   1.000
_cell.length_c   1.000
_cell.angle_alpha   90.00
_cell.angle_beta   90.00
_cell.angle_gamma   90.00
#
_symmetry.space_group_name_H-M   'P 1'
#
loop_
_entity.id
_entity.type
_entity.pdbx_description
1 polymer ?
#
loop_
_entity_poly.entity_id
_entity_poly.type
_entity_poly.pdbx_seq_one_letter_code
_entity_poly.pdbx_strand_id
1 'polypeptide(L)'
;MSASSVVAETIWKEIESTHTVNDDHLWSLHFLFGKNFEGATRIVDLRGVSKISAHPSGRFIFQVTGESQRKDQYLCFAENFCACYSFFYDVVNRV
;
A
#
# COMPACT_ATOMS: atom_id res chain seq x y z
N MET A 1 -11.55 -14.26 5.68
CA MET A 1 -11.13 -12.87 5.97
C MET A 1 -10.77 -12.79 7.45
N SER A 2 -9.61 -12.25 7.79
CA SER A 2 -9.22 -12.06 9.20
C SER A 2 -10.07 -10.93 9.80
N ALA A 3 -10.29 -10.92 11.12
CA ALA A 3 -10.91 -9.78 11.80
C ALA A 3 -10.15 -8.48 11.50
N SER A 4 -8.81 -8.56 11.41
CA SER A 4 -7.92 -7.46 11.04
C SER A 4 -8.22 -6.87 9.67
N SER A 5 -8.59 -7.70 8.68
CA SER A 5 -8.92 -7.22 7.33
C SER A 5 -10.28 -6.50 7.30
N VAL A 6 -11.24 -6.93 8.12
CA VAL A 6 -12.56 -6.26 8.17
C VAL A 6 -12.46 -4.86 8.77
N VAL A 7 -11.68 -4.70 9.85
CA VAL A 7 -11.46 -3.39 10.47
C VAL A 7 -10.78 -2.42 9.50
N ALA A 8 -9.73 -2.88 8.80
CA ALA A 8 -9.04 -2.07 7.80
C ALA A 8 -9.99 -1.58 6.69
N GLU A 9 -10.82 -2.48 6.15
CA GLU A 9 -11.79 -2.14 5.10
C GLU A 9 -12.81 -1.08 5.55
N THR A 10 -13.28 -1.14 6.79
CA THR A 10 -14.18 -0.13 7.34
C THR A 10 -13.51 1.25 7.39
N ILE A 11 -12.27 1.31 7.87
CA ILE A 11 -11.51 2.57 7.94
C ILE A 11 -11.27 3.12 6.53
N TRP A 12 -10.91 2.27 5.56
CA TRP A 12 -10.70 2.72 4.17
C TRP A 12 -11.96 3.30 3.54
N LYS A 13 -13.12 2.67 3.75
CA LYS A 13 -14.40 3.18 3.26
C LYS A 13 -14.78 4.51 3.90
N GLU A 14 -14.49 4.69 5.19
CA GLU A 14 -14.72 5.96 5.88
C GLU A 14 -13.84 7.07 5.30
N ILE A 15 -12.54 6.82 5.11
CA ILE A 15 -11.62 7.76 4.48
C ILE A 15 -12.07 8.11 3.05
N GLU A 16 -12.48 7.11 2.26
CA GLU A 16 -12.99 7.33 0.90
C GLU A 16 -14.25 8.20 0.90
N SER A 17 -15.16 7.96 1.85
CA SER A 17 -16.43 8.71 1.94
C SER A 17 -16.26 10.16 2.41
N THR A 18 -15.34 10.39 3.35
CA THR A 18 -15.11 11.72 3.94
C THR A 18 -14.05 12.52 3.20
N HIS A 19 -13.24 11.85 2.37
CA HIS A 19 -12.03 12.40 1.77
C HIS A 19 -11.06 13.02 2.78
N THR A 20 -11.07 12.55 4.03
CA THR A 20 -10.22 13.04 5.11
C THR A 20 -9.56 11.90 5.86
N VAL A 21 -8.33 12.15 6.33
CA VAL A 21 -7.57 11.24 7.17
C VAL A 21 -7.33 11.94 8.50
N ASN A 22 -7.72 11.32 9.61
CA ASN A 22 -7.50 11.82 10.97
C ASN A 22 -6.50 10.92 11.71
N ASP A 23 -6.09 11.35 12.90
CA ASP A 23 -5.10 10.61 13.68
C ASP A 23 -5.62 9.22 14.11
N ASP A 24 -6.90 9.07 14.43
CA ASP A 24 -7.48 7.78 14.83
C ASP A 24 -7.41 6.74 13.70
N HIS A 25 -7.62 7.17 12.46
CA HIS A 25 -7.42 6.33 11.28
C HIS A 25 -5.97 5.88 11.19
N LEU A 26 -5.02 6.81 11.29
CA LEU A 26 -3.59 6.53 11.20
C LEU A 26 -3.12 5.59 12.31
N TRP A 27 -3.54 5.81 13.55
CA TRP A 27 -3.24 4.97 14.70
C TRP A 27 -3.78 3.55 14.52
N SER A 28 -5.04 3.43 14.10
CA SER A 28 -5.69 2.13 13.90
C SER A 28 -5.01 1.34 12.78
N LEU A 29 -4.71 1.98 11.66
CA LEU A 29 -4.04 1.35 10.53
C LEU A 29 -2.58 0.97 10.86
N HIS A 30 -1.87 1.83 11.59
CA HIS A 30 -0.54 1.53 12.09
C HIS A 30 -0.58 0.34 13.07
N PHE A 31 -1.58 0.25 13.95
CA PHE A 31 -1.74 -0.91 14.82
C PHE A 31 -1.94 -2.22 14.05
N LEU A 32 -2.68 -2.19 12.94
CA LEU A 32 -2.97 -3.37 12.12
C LEU A 32 -1.79 -3.82 11.26
N PHE A 33 -1.04 -2.88 10.69
CA PHE A 33 -0.04 -3.16 9.66
C PHE A 33 1.41 -2.85 10.07
N GLY A 34 1.60 -2.15 11.19
CA GLY A 34 2.90 -1.79 11.77
C GLY A 34 3.82 -1.05 10.79
N LYS A 35 5.10 -1.45 10.80
CA LYS A 35 6.17 -0.87 9.96
C LYS A 35 5.84 -0.81 8.47
N ASN A 36 5.01 -1.72 7.97
CA ASN A 36 4.65 -1.76 6.55
C ASN A 36 3.71 -0.60 6.18
N PHE A 37 2.85 -0.17 7.11
CA PHE A 37 2.02 1.02 6.93
C PHE A 37 2.82 2.31 7.06
N GLU A 38 3.73 2.38 8.02
CA GLU A 38 4.64 3.54 8.17
C GLU A 38 5.48 3.77 6.90
N GLY A 39 6.07 2.72 6.32
CA GLY A 39 6.77 2.83 5.05
C GLY A 39 5.85 3.22 3.89
N ALA A 40 4.65 2.65 3.84
CA ALA A 40 3.67 2.96 2.79
C ALA A 40 3.22 4.44 2.82
N THR A 41 2.90 4.99 3.99
CA THR A 41 2.51 6.40 4.13
C THR A 41 3.64 7.33 3.72
N ARG A 42 4.88 7.03 4.15
CA ARG A 42 6.06 7.81 3.74
C ARG A 42 6.26 7.83 2.22
N ILE A 43 6.09 6.69 1.55
CA ILE A 43 6.19 6.62 0.07
C ILE A 43 5.11 7.49 -0.58
N VAL A 44 3.88 7.49 -0.03
CA VAL A 44 2.78 8.33 -0.53
C VAL A 44 3.08 9.82 -0.32
N ASP A 45 3.55 10.22 0.87
CA ASP A 45 3.89 11.60 1.20
C ASP A 45 5.00 12.15 0.29
N LEU A 46 5.97 11.31 -0.05
CA LEU A 46 7.05 11.63 -0.99
C LEU A 46 6.65 11.53 -2.46
N ARG A 47 5.36 11.32 -2.76
CA ARG A 47 4.82 11.14 -4.12
C ARG A 47 5.49 10.01 -4.91
N GLY A 48 5.91 8.96 -4.22
CA GLY A 48 6.60 7.82 -4.79
C GLY A 48 5.69 6.81 -5.51
N VAL A 49 4.38 7.08 -5.61
CA VAL A 49 3.40 6.19 -6.27
C VAL A 49 2.90 6.82 -7.56
N SER A 50 2.99 6.07 -8.66
CA SER A 50 2.47 6.45 -9.98
C SER A 50 1.53 5.38 -10.51
N LYS A 51 0.37 5.78 -11.04
CA LYS A 51 -0.59 4.86 -11.67
C LYS A 51 -0.32 4.79 -13.17
N ILE A 52 -0.08 3.60 -13.69
CA ILE A 52 0.08 3.33 -15.12
C ILE A 52 -1.19 2.62 -15.60
N SER A 53 -1.94 3.24 -16.51
CA SER A 53 -3.12 2.64 -17.13
C SER A 53 -2.83 2.18 -18.56
N ALA A 54 -3.24 0.96 -18.89
CA ALA A 54 -3.05 0.36 -20.19
C ALA A 54 -4.30 0.54 -21.06
N HIS A 55 -4.15 1.22 -22.20
CA HIS A 55 -5.19 1.37 -23.21
C HIS A 55 -5.03 0.31 -24.32
N PRO A 56 -6.10 -0.35 -24.82
CA PRO A 56 -7.53 -0.11 -24.54
C PRO A 56 -8.09 -0.91 -23.33
N SER A 57 -7.31 -1.79 -22.72
CA SER A 57 -7.84 -2.76 -21.74
C SER A 57 -8.37 -2.17 -20.43
N GLY A 58 -8.03 -0.92 -20.08
CA GLY A 58 -8.42 -0.27 -18.83
C GLY A 58 -7.70 -0.79 -17.58
N ARG A 59 -6.94 -1.89 -17.70
CA ARG A 59 -6.10 -2.43 -16.62
C ARG A 59 -5.08 -1.39 -16.18
N PHE A 60 -4.74 -1.39 -14.90
CA PHE A 60 -3.73 -0.50 -14.35
C PHE A 60 -2.80 -1.24 -13.40
N ILE A 61 -1.59 -0.70 -13.26
CA ILE A 61 -0.59 -1.13 -12.30
C ILE A 61 -0.04 0.11 -11.59
N PHE A 62 0.47 -0.06 -10.38
CA PHE A 62 1.16 0.99 -9.67
C PHE A 62 2.66 0.81 -9.80
N GLN A 63 3.37 1.88 -10.13
CA GLN A 63 4.81 1.97 -10.02
C GLN A 63 5.12 2.66 -8.70
N VAL A 64 5.91 2.00 -7.86
CA VAL A 64 6.22 2.43 -6.49
C VAL A 64 7.72 2.62 -6.35
N THR A 65 8.15 3.81 -5.97
CA THR A 65 9.55 4.12 -5.71
C THR A 65 9.95 3.52 -4.35
N GLY A 66 11.02 2.75 -4.34
CA GLY A 66 11.63 2.26 -3.12
C GLY A 66 12.25 3.38 -2.29
N GLU A 67 12.30 3.16 -0.99
CA GLU A 67 12.94 4.09 -0.05
C GLU A 67 14.48 4.02 -0.07
N SER A 68 15.05 3.07 -0.82
CA SER A 68 16.50 2.93 -0.95
C SER A 68 17.09 4.13 -1.69
N GLN A 69 18.35 4.46 -1.40
CA GLN A 69 19.08 5.53 -2.11
C GLN A 69 19.18 5.30 -3.63
N ARG A 70 18.98 4.05 -4.08
CA ARG A 70 19.03 3.67 -5.50
C ARG A 70 17.77 4.07 -6.28
N LYS A 71 16.71 4.53 -5.59
CA LYS A 71 15.41 4.91 -6.19
C LYS A 71 14.83 3.82 -7.10
N ASP A 72 15.02 2.56 -6.69
CA ASP A 72 14.51 1.41 -7.43
C ASP A 72 13.00 1.56 -7.62
N GLN A 73 12.51 1.19 -8.81
CA GLN A 73 11.09 1.25 -9.13
C GLN A 73 10.50 -0.14 -9.10
N TYR A 74 9.47 -0.34 -8.27
CA TYR A 74 8.78 -1.61 -8.10
C TYR A 74 7.41 -1.56 -8.75
N LEU A 75 7.00 -2.66 -9.37
CA LEU A 75 5.64 -2.83 -9.86
C LEU A 75 4.78 -3.43 -8.75
N CYS A 76 3.62 -2.81 -8.52
CA CYS A 76 2.64 -3.22 -7.54
C CYS A 76 1.28 -3.42 -8.23
N PHE A 77 0.76 -4.63 -8.14
CA PHE A 77 -0.60 -5.01 -8.50
C PHE A 77 -1.42 -4.97 -7.22
N ALA A 78 -2.31 -3.98 -7.14
CA ALA A 78 -3.01 -3.59 -5.92
C ALA A 78 -3.66 -4.74 -5.14
N GLU A 79 -4.14 -5.76 -5.86
CA GLU A 79 -4.87 -6.85 -5.24
C GLU A 79 -3.98 -7.90 -4.60
N ASN A 80 -2.83 -8.27 -5.20
CA ASN A 80 -2.20 -9.56 -4.88
C ASN A 80 -0.67 -9.60 -4.93
N PHE A 81 0.02 -8.62 -5.51
CA PHE A 81 1.46 -8.75 -5.73
C PHE A 81 2.20 -7.41 -5.70
N CYS A 82 3.34 -7.40 -5.03
CA CYS A 82 4.31 -6.32 -5.14
C CYS A 82 5.70 -6.90 -5.41
N ALA A 83 6.43 -6.30 -6.35
CA ALA A 83 7.79 -6.71 -6.70
C ALA A 83 8.86 -6.27 -5.68
N CYS A 84 8.47 -5.66 -4.56
CA CYS A 84 9.42 -5.19 -3.56
C CYS A 84 9.98 -6.34 -2.70
N TYR A 85 11.17 -6.12 -2.14
CA TYR A 85 11.81 -7.09 -1.24
C TYR A 85 10.97 -7.39 0.00
N SER A 86 10.22 -6.40 0.52
CA SER A 86 9.36 -6.62 1.69
C SER A 86 8.31 -7.69 1.40
N PHE A 87 7.60 -7.62 0.26
CA PHE A 87 6.63 -8.64 -0.14
C PHE A 87 7.29 -10.00 -0.36
N PHE A 88 8.47 -10.04 -1.00
CA PHE A 88 9.20 -11.29 -1.19
C PHE A 88 9.53 -11.98 0.14
N TYR A 89 10.09 -11.26 1.12
CA TYR A 89 10.48 -11.87 2.40
C TYR A 89 9.30 -12.11 3.34
N ASP A 90 8.33 -11.18 3.41
CA ASP A 90 7.22 -11.26 4.36
C ASP A 90 6.08 -12.16 3.87
N VAL A 91 5.94 -12.40 2.56
CA VAL A 91 4.83 -13.18 1.98
C VAL A 91 5.33 -14.42 1.24
N VAL A 92 6.24 -14.27 0.28
CA VAL A 92 6.66 -15.38 -0.61
C VAL A 92 7.60 -16.35 0.12
N ASN A 93 8.54 -15.83 0.90
CA ASN A 93 9.58 -16.61 1.56
C ASN A 93 9.26 -16.91 3.04
N ARG A 94 8.00 -16.75 3.46
CA ARG A 94 7.55 -17.26 4.76
C ARG A 94 7.50 -18.78 4.70
N VAL A 95 8.57 -19.43 5.15
CA VAL A 95 8.67 -20.88 5.38
C VAL A 95 8.34 -21.17 6.84
#